data_AF-A4Q8S4-F1
#
_entry.id   AF-A4Q8S4-F1
#
_cell.length_a   1.000
_cell.length_b   1.000
_cell.length_c   1.000
_cell.angle_alpha   90.00
_cell.angle_beta   90.00
_cell.angle_gamma   90.00
#
_symmetry.space_group_name_H-M   'P 1'
#
loop_
_entity.id
_entity.type
_entity.pdbx_description
1 polymer ?
#
loop_
_entity_poly.entity_id
_entity_poly.type
_entity_poly.pdbx_seq_one_letter_code
_entity_poly.pdbx_strand_id
1 'polypeptide(L)'
;GKYVVAFDPLDGSSNIDCLVSIGSIFGIWKKPHDGPATVESCLQPGRDMVAAGYALYGSATMIVLSTGRGVNGFTLDPTIGEFVLTDCNMKIPSRGNIYSINEGYAKDWDEPITEYVRQCKFPPSGKSALGARYVGSMVSDMHRT
;
A
#
# COMPACT_ATOMS: atom_id res chain seq x y z
N GLY A 1 26.15 5.15 -2.94
CA GLY A 1 25.18 6.26 -2.75
C GLY A 1 24.98 6.54 -1.25
N LYS A 2 24.20 7.58 -0.90
CA LYS A 2 23.90 7.96 0.49
C LYS A 2 22.63 7.31 1.06
N TYR A 3 21.91 6.55 0.24
CA TYR A 3 20.62 5.98 0.58
C TYR A 3 20.64 4.45 0.45
N VAL A 4 19.77 3.81 1.23
CA VAL A 4 19.42 2.40 1.14
C VAL A 4 17.98 2.32 0.67
N VAL A 5 17.71 1.46 -0.31
CA VAL A 5 16.39 1.28 -0.90
C VAL A 5 15.99 -0.18 -0.74
N ALA A 6 14.85 -0.42 -0.10
CA ALA A 6 14.18 -1.71 -0.13
C ALA A 6 12.98 -1.57 -1.06
N PHE A 7 12.77 -2.55 -1.94
CA PHE A 7 11.66 -2.50 -2.88
C PHE A 7 11.13 -3.89 -3.18
N ASP A 8 9.83 -3.97 -3.42
CA ASP A 8 9.20 -5.08 -4.12
C ASP A 8 9.04 -4.66 -5.58
N PRO A 9 9.76 -5.29 -6.52
CA PRO A 9 9.66 -4.93 -7.93
C PRO A 9 8.28 -5.19 -8.52
N LEU A 10 7.53 -6.18 -8.00
CA LEU A 10 6.24 -6.58 -8.56
C LEU A 10 5.33 -7.24 -7.51
N ASP A 11 4.64 -6.40 -6.74
CA ASP A 11 3.59 -6.80 -5.81
C ASP A 11 2.33 -7.29 -6.54
N GLY A 12 1.69 -8.32 -5.99
CA GLY A 12 0.54 -8.96 -6.61
C GLY A 12 0.92 -9.88 -7.78
N SER A 13 2.13 -10.44 -7.79
CA SER A 13 2.58 -11.31 -8.88
C SER A 13 1.66 -12.51 -9.17
N SER A 14 0.95 -13.04 -8.16
CA SER A 14 -0.06 -14.10 -8.33
C SER A 14 -1.27 -13.70 -9.19
N ASN A 15 -1.43 -12.40 -9.44
CA ASN A 15 -2.55 -11.80 -10.15
C ASN A 15 -2.22 -11.41 -11.60
N ILE A 16 -0.98 -11.62 -12.04
CA ILE A 16 -0.51 -11.27 -13.40
C ILE A 16 -1.33 -12.02 -14.47
N ASP A 17 -1.49 -13.33 -14.31
CA ASP A 17 -2.17 -14.17 -15.31
C ASP A 17 -3.67 -13.83 -15.45
N CYS A 18 -4.25 -13.22 -14.42
CA CYS A 18 -5.65 -12.80 -14.39
C CYS A 18 -5.84 -11.33 -14.82
N LEU A 19 -4.77 -10.63 -15.22
CA LEU A 19 -4.78 -9.21 -15.61
C LEU A 19 -5.38 -8.29 -14.54
N VAL A 20 -5.24 -8.66 -13.27
CA VAL A 20 -5.67 -7.82 -12.14
C VAL A 20 -4.57 -6.80 -11.83
N SER A 21 -4.95 -5.68 -11.21
CA SER A 21 -4.01 -4.61 -10.85
C SER A 21 -2.88 -5.11 -9.95
N ILE A 22 -1.66 -4.72 -10.31
CA ILE A 22 -0.38 -5.05 -9.66
C ILE A 22 0.42 -3.76 -9.42
N GLY A 23 1.60 -3.84 -8.81
CA GLY A 23 2.37 -2.63 -8.52
C GLY A 23 3.81 -2.89 -8.12
N SER A 24 4.54 -1.82 -7.81
CA SER A 24 5.88 -1.89 -7.21
C SER A 24 5.89 -1.06 -5.93
N ILE A 25 6.53 -1.53 -4.88
CA ILE A 25 6.56 -0.86 -3.57
C ILE A 25 8.00 -0.50 -3.25
N PHE A 26 8.25 0.66 -2.65
CA PHE A 26 9.60 1.04 -2.25
C PHE A 26 9.62 1.85 -0.94
N GLY A 27 10.70 1.66 -0.19
CA GLY A 27 11.07 2.47 0.96
C GLY A 27 12.51 2.93 0.82
N ILE A 28 12.79 4.16 1.27
CA ILE A 28 14.10 4.79 1.18
C ILE A 28 14.52 5.23 2.57
N TRP A 29 15.72 4.81 2.96
CA TRP A 29 16.39 5.22 4.19
C TRP A 29 17.68 5.95 3.86
N LYS A 30 18.13 6.82 4.76
CA LYS A 30 19.50 7.30 4.73
C LYS A 30 20.42 6.17 5.21
N LYS A 31 21.60 6.03 4.62
CA LYS A 31 22.60 5.08 5.12
C LYS A 31 23.06 5.50 6.53
N PRO A 32 23.14 4.59 7.51
CA PRO A 32 23.35 4.96 8.91
C PRO A 32 24.78 5.41 9.22
N HIS A 33 25.77 4.90 8.50
CA HIS A 33 27.20 5.19 8.70
C HIS A 33 27.91 5.47 7.37
N ASP A 34 29.03 6.18 7.42
CA ASP A 34 29.94 6.33 6.27
C ASP A 34 30.70 5.02 5.98
N GLY A 35 31.18 4.84 4.75
CA GLY A 35 31.85 3.59 4.30
C GLY A 35 30.99 2.66 3.41
N PRO A 36 31.40 1.41 3.19
CA PRO A 36 30.65 0.44 2.38
C PRO A 36 29.25 0.16 2.96
N ALA A 37 28.27 -0.08 2.08
CA ALA A 37 26.96 -0.55 2.51
C ALA A 37 27.04 -2.03 2.91
N THR A 38 26.39 -2.39 4.01
CA THR A 38 26.31 -3.77 4.51
C THR A 38 24.84 -4.21 4.64
N VAL A 39 24.59 -5.48 4.92
CA VAL A 39 23.22 -5.98 5.15
C VAL A 39 22.58 -5.26 6.34
N GLU A 40 23.35 -4.97 7.37
CA GLU A 40 22.91 -4.24 8.57
C GLU A 40 22.48 -2.81 8.22
N SER A 41 23.02 -2.23 7.14
CA SER A 41 22.58 -0.92 6.64
C SER A 41 21.11 -0.94 6.16
N CYS A 42 20.58 -2.11 5.82
CA CYS A 42 19.18 -2.32 5.42
C CYS A 42 18.24 -2.59 6.61
N LEU A 43 18.78 -2.97 7.77
CA LEU A 43 18.00 -3.34 8.96
C LEU A 43 17.64 -2.13 9.82
N GLN A 44 17.00 -1.14 9.19
CA GLN A 44 16.54 0.09 9.84
C GLN A 44 15.03 0.04 10.10
N PRO A 45 14.53 0.61 11.21
CA PRO A 45 13.11 0.62 11.48
C PRO A 45 12.36 1.52 10.48
N GLY A 46 11.10 1.18 10.17
CA GLY A 46 10.29 1.92 9.20
C GLY A 46 10.07 3.41 9.54
N ARG A 47 10.10 3.77 10.83
CA ARG A 47 10.01 5.17 11.28
C ARG A 47 11.16 6.06 10.81
N ASP A 48 12.29 5.47 10.41
CA ASP A 48 13.49 6.17 9.94
C ASP A 48 13.50 6.35 8.40
N MET A 49 12.43 5.92 7.70
CA MET A 49 12.28 6.17 6.27
C MET A 49 12.27 7.68 5.97
N VAL A 50 13.06 8.08 4.98
CA VAL A 50 13.09 9.47 4.48
C VAL A 50 12.10 9.67 3.33
N ALA A 51 11.77 8.60 2.62
CA ALA A 51 10.72 8.57 1.62
C ALA A 51 10.19 7.15 1.45
N ALA A 52 8.93 7.02 1.06
CA ALA A 52 8.32 5.75 0.70
C ALA A 52 7.20 5.97 -0.29
N GLY A 53 6.83 4.92 -1.01
CA GLY A 53 5.75 5.01 -1.97
C GLY A 53 5.50 3.69 -2.68
N TYR A 54 4.61 3.76 -3.64
CA TYR A 54 4.31 2.65 -4.53
C TYR A 54 3.91 3.17 -5.91
N ALA A 55 4.17 2.35 -6.92
CA ALA A 55 3.59 2.46 -8.25
C ALA A 55 2.42 1.47 -8.36
N LEU A 56 1.28 1.92 -8.83
CA LEU A 56 0.11 1.08 -9.13
C LEU A 56 -0.03 0.98 -10.65
N TYR A 57 -0.06 -0.25 -11.16
CA TYR A 57 -0.33 -0.58 -12.55
C TYR A 57 -1.78 -1.06 -12.68
N GLY A 58 -2.71 -0.10 -12.59
CA GLY A 58 -4.15 -0.33 -12.64
C GLY A 58 -4.77 0.09 -13.97
N SER A 59 -6.02 0.56 -13.92
CA SER A 59 -6.66 1.20 -15.08
C SER A 59 -5.91 2.43 -15.58
N ALA A 60 -5.19 3.11 -14.69
CA ALA A 60 -4.17 4.09 -14.97
C ALA A 60 -2.91 3.75 -14.17
N THR A 61 -1.74 4.15 -14.67
CA THR A 61 -0.49 4.00 -13.92
C THR A 61 -0.31 5.19 -13.00
N MET A 62 -0.15 4.95 -11.70
CA MET A 62 0.02 6.00 -10.69
C MET A 62 1.25 5.75 -9.83
N ILE A 63 1.90 6.82 -9.37
CA ILE A 63 2.87 6.78 -8.29
C ILE A 63 2.30 7.56 -7.11
N VAL A 64 2.25 6.92 -5.94
CA VAL A 64 1.92 7.59 -4.68
C VAL A 64 3.18 7.62 -3.83
N LEU A 65 3.57 8.82 -3.37
CA LEU A 65 4.81 9.01 -2.63
C LEU A 65 4.64 9.94 -1.43
N SER A 66 5.45 9.69 -0.40
CA SER A 66 5.62 10.53 0.77
C SER A 66 7.11 10.75 1.04
N THR A 67 7.47 11.98 1.43
CA THR A 67 8.81 12.35 1.90
C THR A 67 8.78 12.90 3.32
N GLY A 68 7.78 12.49 4.12
CA GLY A 68 7.55 12.99 5.47
C GLY A 68 6.76 14.31 5.57
N ARG A 69 6.33 14.89 4.44
CA ARG A 69 5.54 16.14 4.38
C ARG A 69 4.21 15.96 3.66
N GLY A 70 3.47 14.92 4.04
CA GLY A 70 2.24 14.52 3.39
C GLY A 70 2.45 13.49 2.27
N VAL A 71 1.35 13.11 1.64
CA VAL A 71 1.27 12.08 0.60
C VAL A 71 0.74 12.73 -0.67
N ASN A 72 1.33 12.44 -1.82
CA ASN A 72 0.87 12.95 -3.11
C ASN A 72 0.80 11.83 -4.14
N GLY A 73 -0.23 11.89 -4.99
CA GLY A 73 -0.48 10.97 -6.09
C GLY A 73 -0.18 11.64 -7.43
N PHE A 74 0.52 10.91 -8.29
CA PHE A 74 0.89 11.33 -9.63
C PHE A 74 0.41 10.27 -10.61
N THR A 75 -0.24 10.69 -11.69
CA THR A 75 -0.68 9.79 -12.76
C THR A 75 0.23 9.93 -13.97
N LEU A 76 0.64 8.80 -14.56
CA LEU A 76 1.41 8.78 -15.79
C LEU A 76 0.54 9.25 -16.95
N ASP A 77 0.97 10.32 -17.62
CA ASP A 77 0.47 10.67 -18.94
C ASP A 77 1.31 9.92 -19.99
N PRO A 78 0.75 8.90 -20.67
CA PRO A 78 1.50 8.09 -21.63
C PRO A 78 1.83 8.86 -22.92
N THR A 79 1.20 10.01 -23.19
CA THR A 79 1.44 10.79 -24.41
C THR A 79 2.75 11.56 -24.34
N ILE A 80 3.14 11.99 -23.13
CA ILE A 80 4.38 12.73 -22.87
C ILE A 80 5.40 11.91 -22.05
N GLY A 81 4.98 10.80 -21.44
CA GLY A 81 5.84 9.93 -20.65
C GLY A 81 6.17 10.48 -19.25
N GLU A 82 5.33 11.36 -18.71
CA GLU A 82 5.59 12.08 -17.45
C GLU A 82 4.53 11.77 -16.38
N PHE A 83 4.95 11.76 -15.13
CA PHE A 83 4.06 11.64 -13.98
C PHE A 83 3.55 13.03 -13.57
N VAL A 84 2.27 13.29 -13.79
CA VAL A 84 1.62 14.57 -13.49
C VAL A 84 0.97 14.49 -12.12
N LEU A 85 1.15 15.52 -11.28
CA LEU A 85 0.48 15.61 -9.98
C LEU A 85 -1.05 15.68 -10.18
N THR A 86 -1.75 14.65 -9.74
CA THR A 86 -3.23 14.56 -9.83
C THR A 86 -3.89 14.72 -8.47
N ASP A 87 -3.23 14.27 -7.41
CA ASP A 87 -3.79 14.23 -6.05
C ASP A 87 -2.80 14.83 -5.05
N CYS A 88 -3.09 16.05 -4.58
CA CYS A 88 -2.21 16.76 -3.66
C CYS A 88 -2.62 16.54 -2.19
N ASN A 89 -1.61 16.34 -1.32
CA ASN A 89 -1.78 16.21 0.13
C ASN A 89 -2.91 15.25 0.54
N MET A 90 -2.93 14.05 -0.04
CA MET A 90 -3.93 13.01 0.19
C MET A 90 -4.13 12.75 1.70
N LYS A 91 -5.39 12.60 2.11
CA LYS A 91 -5.80 12.23 3.47
C LYS A 91 -6.82 11.10 3.40
N ILE A 92 -6.61 10.08 4.24
CA ILE A 92 -7.60 9.03 4.44
C ILE A 92 -8.79 9.57 5.25
N PRO A 93 -10.05 9.20 4.96
CA PRO A 93 -11.18 9.55 5.81
C PRO A 93 -11.01 8.97 7.21
N SER A 94 -11.59 9.62 8.22
CA SER A 94 -11.53 9.16 9.61
C SER A 94 -12.25 7.83 9.85
N ARG A 95 -13.17 7.45 8.96
CA ARG A 95 -13.87 6.17 8.98
C ARG A 95 -14.29 5.74 7.57
N GLY A 96 -13.89 4.54 7.18
CA GLY A 96 -14.31 3.89 5.93
C GLY A 96 -15.60 3.06 6.07
N ASN A 97 -16.09 2.57 4.94
CA ASN A 97 -17.25 1.68 4.83
C ASN A 97 -16.90 0.30 4.22
N ILE A 98 -15.61 -0.03 4.13
CA ILE A 98 -15.09 -1.26 3.52
C ILE A 98 -14.15 -1.96 4.50
N TYR A 99 -14.13 -3.30 4.45
CA TYR A 99 -13.06 -4.11 5.03
C TYR A 99 -12.41 -4.98 3.94
N SER A 100 -11.12 -5.26 4.08
CA SER A 100 -10.31 -6.00 3.10
C SER A 100 -9.46 -7.05 3.77
N ILE A 101 -9.85 -8.32 3.62
CA ILE A 101 -9.14 -9.48 4.17
C ILE A 101 -9.47 -10.74 3.34
N ASN A 102 -8.52 -11.67 3.25
CA ASN A 102 -8.79 -12.98 2.65
C ASN A 102 -9.54 -13.88 3.64
N GLU A 103 -10.86 -13.98 3.47
CA GLU A 103 -11.72 -14.84 4.28
C GLU A 103 -11.46 -16.35 4.11
N GLY A 104 -10.67 -16.76 3.12
CA GLY A 104 -10.24 -18.16 2.96
C GLY A 104 -9.38 -18.67 4.13
N TYR A 105 -8.78 -17.76 4.92
CA TYR A 105 -8.03 -18.09 6.13
C TYR A 105 -8.87 -18.08 7.42
N ALA A 106 -10.21 -18.01 7.33
CA ALA A 106 -11.07 -17.87 8.49
C ALA A 106 -10.86 -18.94 9.58
N LYS A 107 -10.46 -20.16 9.19
CA LYS A 107 -10.17 -21.26 10.13
C LYS A 107 -8.91 -21.01 10.98
N ASP A 108 -7.99 -20.17 10.50
CA ASP A 108 -6.67 -19.92 11.09
C ASP A 108 -6.60 -18.55 11.78
N TRP A 109 -7.70 -17.77 11.75
CA TRP A 109 -7.76 -16.47 12.40
C TRP A 109 -7.76 -16.59 13.92
N ASP A 110 -7.12 -15.62 14.56
CA ASP A 110 -7.29 -15.42 15.99
C ASP A 110 -8.71 -14.89 16.32
N GLU A 111 -9.05 -14.93 17.60
CA GLU A 111 -10.34 -14.48 18.10
C GLU A 111 -10.62 -12.99 17.81
N PRO A 112 -9.66 -12.05 17.99
CA PRO A 112 -9.86 -10.64 17.64
C PRO A 112 -10.25 -10.40 16.17
N ILE A 113 -9.57 -11.05 15.22
CA ILE A 113 -9.89 -10.90 13.80
C ILE A 113 -11.26 -11.50 13.48
N THR A 114 -11.56 -12.67 14.05
CA THR A 114 -12.86 -13.33 13.88
C THR A 114 -14.01 -12.45 14.36
N GLU A 115 -13.89 -11.86 15.55
CA GLU A 115 -14.91 -10.97 16.09
C GLU A 115 -15.00 -9.65 15.31
N TYR A 116 -13.88 -9.08 14.89
CA TYR A 116 -13.89 -7.86 14.07
C TYR A 116 -14.63 -8.07 12.74
N VAL A 117 -14.34 -9.14 12.01
CA VAL A 117 -15.01 -9.46 10.74
C VAL A 117 -16.50 -9.73 10.98
N ARG A 118 -16.85 -10.40 12.09
CA ARG A 118 -18.25 -10.61 12.49
C ARG A 118 -18.96 -9.27 12.70
N GLN A 119 -18.35 -8.31 13.39
CA GLN A 119 -18.90 -6.97 13.60
C GLN A 119 -19.00 -6.15 12.30
N CYS A 120 -18.10 -6.36 11.34
CA CYS A 120 -18.18 -5.73 10.02
C CYS A 120 -19.43 -6.20 9.26
N LYS A 121 -19.78 -7.48 9.37
CA LYS A 121 -20.93 -8.10 8.68
C LYS A 121 -22.26 -7.92 9.41
N PHE A 122 -22.24 -8.01 10.74
CA PHE A 122 -23.41 -7.96 11.61
C PHE A 122 -23.25 -6.84 12.65
N PRO A 123 -23.21 -5.58 12.21
CA PRO A 123 -23.02 -4.48 13.13
C PRO A 123 -24.25 -4.29 14.04
N PRO A 124 -24.08 -3.64 15.20
CA PRO A 124 -25.20 -3.29 16.07
C PRO A 124 -26.27 -2.45 15.36
N SER A 125 -27.51 -2.49 15.88
CA SER A 125 -28.65 -1.74 15.34
C SER A 125 -28.31 -0.27 15.10
N GLY A 126 -28.71 0.25 13.93
CA GLY A 126 -28.45 1.63 13.52
C GLY A 126 -27.12 1.84 12.78
N LYS A 127 -26.33 0.79 12.53
CA LYS A 127 -25.13 0.83 11.67
C LYS A 127 -25.31 -0.08 10.46
N SER A 128 -24.78 0.34 9.31
CA SER A 128 -24.74 -0.48 8.10
C SER A 128 -23.53 -1.42 8.11
N ALA A 129 -23.71 -2.62 7.56
CA ALA A 129 -22.61 -3.56 7.34
C ALA A 129 -21.55 -2.93 6.41
N LEU A 130 -20.29 -3.27 6.64
CA LEU A 130 -19.19 -2.84 5.77
C LEU A 130 -19.17 -3.70 4.50
N GLY A 131 -18.82 -3.09 3.37
CA GLY A 131 -18.60 -3.83 2.13
C GLY A 131 -17.30 -4.62 2.18
N ALA A 132 -17.31 -5.87 1.73
CA ALA A 132 -16.09 -6.65 1.54
C ALA A 132 -15.45 -6.31 0.19
N ARG A 133 -14.16 -5.98 0.17
CA ARG A 133 -13.36 -5.88 -1.06
C ARG A 133 -12.01 -6.51 -0.80
N TYR A 134 -11.58 -7.42 -1.67
CA TYR A 134 -10.27 -8.04 -1.58
C TYR A 134 -9.78 -8.33 -3.00
N VAL A 135 -8.85 -7.51 -3.49
CA VAL A 135 -8.25 -7.67 -4.83
C VAL A 135 -7.18 -8.76 -4.80
N GLY A 136 -6.50 -8.92 -3.65
CA GLY A 136 -5.44 -9.92 -3.49
C GLY A 136 -4.08 -9.44 -3.98
N SER A 137 -3.95 -8.16 -4.32
CA SER A 137 -2.68 -7.44 -4.47
C SER A 137 -2.63 -6.34 -3.42
N MET A 138 -1.58 -6.32 -2.62
CA MET A 138 -1.44 -5.39 -1.50
C MET A 138 -1.51 -3.95 -1.99
N VAL A 139 -0.82 -3.60 -3.08
CA VAL A 139 -0.80 -2.23 -3.62
C VAL A 139 -2.19 -1.77 -4.04
N SER A 140 -3.00 -2.66 -4.61
CA SER A 140 -4.35 -2.36 -5.08
C SER A 140 -5.34 -2.20 -3.93
N ASP A 141 -5.24 -3.06 -2.92
CA ASP A 141 -6.07 -2.99 -1.71
C ASP A 141 -5.70 -1.79 -0.84
N MET A 142 -4.41 -1.46 -0.72
CA MET A 142 -3.92 -0.28 -0.01
C MET A 142 -4.29 1.03 -0.72
N HIS A 143 -4.17 1.10 -2.05
CA HIS A 143 -4.50 2.31 -2.80
C HIS A 143 -5.99 2.69 -2.69
N ARG A 144 -6.88 1.69 -2.60
CA ARG A 144 -8.31 1.91 -2.40
C ARG A 144 -8.66 2.38 -0.98
N THR A 145 -7.85 2.03 0.02
CA THR A 145 -8.12 2.23 1.44
C THR A 145 -7.89 3.68 1.86
#